data_AF-A0A942DQ33-F1
#
_entry.id   AF-A0A942DQ33-F1
#
_cell.length_a   1.000
_cell.length_b   1.000
_cell.length_c   1.000
_cell.angle_alpha   90.00
_cell.angle_beta   90.00
_cell.angle_gamma   90.00
#
_symmetry.space_group_name_H-M   'P 1'
#
loop_
_entity.id
_entity.type
_entity.pdbx_description
1 polymer ?
#
loop_
_entity_poly.entity_id
_entity_poly.type
_entity_poly.pdbx_seq_one_letter_code
_entity_poly.pdbx_strand_id
1 'polypeptide(L)'
;MRAVVLFLFLVCSNLGPDQAWAAPNEGVLFKTAMQAYQKNDFNTCVSNLTALLRLQPKKGLYWFNIGNCFSMSGAYDKAVASYDKVVQLQSPLTPAAKLYKAKALLKMGQTEGARKALAEMQSESLPPGLRADYALELYQQEMYAQAEAQVRQMPRPLDSKTQLLLGMILMKENKNSEAEKVLKSVAAATDLPATDKASARDLVAALKPLEASAKTYGLFLDLAAGTTTNAYLEGRSYAPVSSPLVRAGIGASYRFYQSPSWQQKVSYLFDYENPTNAPELNTQNHSLQVPLVYQNRLFEFGLVPFTQAEIWNGTFAAQKTGALVRTATLGSAWGGGFDLEVYSQRGTNDTYSYLTGSSYSVRPFFSYGAGLWTLQIYWLLGSDGTQDIVYSDGSRLPLQHNYQGPGLRGLWRLTSSSSLLAQMLYLERNYTNNALPGDKHRQDHELSASLKYVYGFSQGWVAYLLAEYNPNKSTLGSDDVRDKNYDNTNLLAGLGWDVF
;
A
#
# COMPACT_ATOMS: atom_id res chain seq x y z
N MET A 1 7.08 83.43 -5.64
CA MET A 1 8.41 84.00 -5.93
C MET A 1 9.14 84.19 -4.60
N ARG A 2 10.11 83.31 -4.28
CA ARG A 2 11.52 83.66 -3.96
C ARG A 2 11.67 84.96 -3.14
N ALA A 3 12.10 84.88 -1.88
CA ALA A 3 13.47 85.11 -1.39
C ALA A 3 13.39 86.26 -0.35
N VAL A 4 14.13 86.41 0.76
CA VAL A 4 15.36 85.83 1.32
C VAL A 4 15.43 86.40 2.77
N VAL A 5 15.65 85.59 3.81
CA VAL A 5 16.90 85.45 4.63
C VAL A 5 17.26 86.65 5.53
N LEU A 6 17.79 86.30 6.71
CA LEU A 6 18.67 87.05 7.65
C LEU A 6 18.01 87.72 8.87
N PHE A 7 18.15 87.05 10.02
CA PHE A 7 18.58 87.53 11.36
C PHE A 7 18.00 86.55 12.41
N LEU A 8 18.69 85.93 13.36
CA LEU A 8 20.10 85.73 13.73
C LEU A 8 20.03 84.63 14.81
N PHE A 9 20.75 83.51 14.72
CA PHE A 9 22.04 83.32 15.40
C PHE A 9 22.13 84.00 16.78
N LEU A 10 21.61 83.39 17.86
CA LEU A 10 22.08 83.64 19.25
C LEU A 10 21.42 82.71 20.29
N VAL A 11 21.59 81.38 20.14
CA VAL A 11 21.68 80.46 21.29
C VAL A 11 22.63 79.32 20.89
N CYS A 12 23.90 79.65 20.70
CA CYS A 12 24.99 78.68 20.52
C CYS A 12 26.23 79.26 21.20
N SER A 13 26.29 79.11 22.53
CA SER A 13 27.52 79.31 23.31
C SER A 13 27.31 78.79 24.74
N ASN A 14 27.23 77.47 24.89
CA ASN A 14 27.64 76.72 26.12
C ASN A 14 27.41 75.20 26.00
N LEU A 15 27.92 74.59 24.93
CA LEU A 15 28.16 73.15 24.90
C LEU A 15 29.59 72.96 24.42
N GLY A 16 30.47 72.48 25.31
CA GLY A 16 31.88 72.24 25.02
C GLY A 16 32.08 71.20 23.90
N PRO A 17 33.26 71.18 23.25
CA PRO A 17 33.52 70.35 22.08
C PRO A 17 33.83 68.87 22.41
N ASP A 18 33.06 68.22 23.28
CA ASP A 18 33.32 66.83 23.72
C ASP A 18 32.09 65.89 23.72
N GLN A 19 31.05 66.18 22.93
CA GLN A 19 30.11 65.14 22.50
C GLN A 19 29.71 65.34 21.05
N ALA A 20 30.62 64.99 20.13
CA ALA A 20 30.21 64.62 18.79
C ALA A 20 29.25 63.42 18.90
N TRP A 21 28.01 63.55 18.45
CA TRP A 21 27.14 62.40 18.17
C TRP A 21 27.76 61.63 17.00
N ALA A 22 28.79 60.84 17.28
CA ALA A 22 29.34 59.92 16.30
C ALA A 22 28.20 58.96 15.94
N ALA A 23 27.66 59.10 14.73
CA ALA A 23 26.70 58.13 14.19
C ALA A 23 27.33 56.74 14.39
N PRO A 24 26.60 55.79 15.01
CA PRO A 24 27.18 54.51 15.38
C PRO A 24 27.78 53.85 14.13
N ASN A 25 29.06 53.47 14.22
CA ASN A 25 29.77 52.88 13.10
C ASN A 25 29.21 51.48 12.76
N GLU A 26 29.52 50.97 11.57
CA GLU A 26 28.98 49.71 11.03
C GLU A 26 29.05 48.54 12.03
N GLY A 27 30.19 48.41 12.73
CA GLY A 27 30.42 47.34 13.69
C GLY A 27 29.50 47.41 14.91
N VAL A 28 29.26 48.60 15.46
CA VAL A 28 28.36 48.80 16.61
C VAL A 28 26.91 48.51 16.23
N LEU A 29 26.46 48.99 15.07
CA LEU A 29 25.11 48.74 14.57
C LEU A 29 24.86 47.25 14.32
N PHE A 30 25.79 46.56 13.67
CA PHE A 30 25.65 45.13 13.39
C PHE A 30 25.68 44.28 14.66
N LYS A 31 26.59 44.59 15.60
CA LYS A 31 26.65 43.90 16.89
C LYS A 31 25.36 44.08 17.69
N THR A 32 24.84 45.31 17.76
CA THR A 32 23.58 45.61 18.45
C THR A 32 22.41 44.88 17.79
N ALA A 33 22.35 44.83 16.45
CA ALA A 33 21.32 44.08 15.74
C ALA A 33 21.34 42.58 16.07
N MET A 34 22.52 41.95 16.09
CA MET A 34 22.65 40.53 16.42
C MET A 34 22.32 40.23 17.88
N GLN A 35 22.68 41.12 18.81
CA GLN A 35 22.26 41.01 20.21
C GLN A 35 20.75 41.15 20.38
N ALA A 36 20.12 42.07 19.64
CA ALA A 36 18.68 42.24 19.64
C ALA A 36 17.97 40.99 19.08
N TYR A 37 18.49 40.42 17.98
CA TYR A 37 17.99 39.15 17.43
C TYR A 37 18.05 38.01 18.45
N GLN A 38 19.15 37.86 19.19
CA GLN A 38 19.29 36.84 20.24
C GLN A 38 18.32 37.04 21.41
N LYS A 39 17.94 38.29 21.70
CA LYS A 39 16.97 38.64 22.74
C LYS A 39 15.51 38.59 22.25
N ASN A 40 15.27 38.11 21.03
CA ASN A 40 13.97 38.17 20.34
C ASN A 40 13.40 39.60 20.18
N ASP A 41 14.24 40.63 20.28
CA ASP A 41 13.87 42.01 19.98
C ASP A 41 14.05 42.28 18.49
N PHE A 42 13.10 41.77 17.71
CA PHE A 42 13.16 41.82 16.25
C PHE A 42 12.97 43.24 15.70
N ASN A 43 12.28 44.12 16.44
CA ASN A 43 12.11 45.52 16.05
C ASN A 43 13.44 46.27 16.12
N THR A 44 14.19 46.11 17.21
CA THR A 44 15.52 46.70 17.35
C THR A 44 16.51 46.05 16.38
N CYS A 45 16.40 44.74 16.10
CA CYS A 45 17.19 44.10 15.05
C CYS A 45 16.98 44.79 13.69
N VAL A 46 15.73 44.88 13.23
CA VAL A 46 15.39 45.43 11.92
C VAL A 46 15.80 46.91 11.82
N SER A 47 15.56 47.70 12.88
CA SER A 47 15.94 49.12 12.91
C SER A 47 17.44 49.32 12.70
N ASN A 48 18.27 48.59 13.44
CA ASN A 48 19.73 48.69 13.33
C ASN A 48 20.25 48.16 11.98
N LEU A 49 19.70 47.06 11.44
CA LEU A 49 20.05 46.58 10.10
C LEU A 49 19.60 47.53 8.99
N THR A 50 18.47 48.23 9.18
CA THR A 50 17.99 49.25 8.23
C THR A 50 18.90 50.48 8.25
N ALA A 51 19.43 50.87 9.42
CA ALA A 51 20.45 51.90 9.51
C ALA A 51 21.73 51.49 8.74
N LEU A 52 22.15 50.22 8.83
CA LEU A 52 23.27 49.69 8.03
C LEU A 52 23.01 49.73 6.52
N LEU A 53 21.77 49.52 6.08
CA LEU A 53 21.41 49.66 4.66
C LEU A 53 21.52 51.10 4.14
N ARG A 54 21.39 52.12 5.00
CA ARG A 54 21.65 53.51 4.60
C ARG A 54 23.13 53.75 4.33
N LEU A 55 24.02 53.00 4.99
CA LEU A 55 25.47 53.08 4.78
C LEU A 55 25.90 52.25 3.55
N GLN A 56 25.36 51.04 3.40
CA GLN A 56 25.70 50.11 2.31
C GLN A 56 24.43 49.44 1.74
N PRO A 57 23.69 50.11 0.85
CA PRO A 57 22.37 49.66 0.40
C PRO A 57 22.38 48.36 -0.41
N LYS A 58 23.54 48.00 -0.99
CA LYS A 58 23.73 46.81 -1.83
C LYS A 58 24.32 45.61 -1.07
N LYS A 59 24.45 45.67 0.25
CA LYS A 59 25.04 44.58 1.04
C LYS A 59 24.00 43.51 1.35
N GLY A 60 24.03 42.41 0.58
CA GLY A 60 23.08 41.30 0.72
C GLY A 60 23.03 40.66 2.11
N LEU A 61 24.12 40.71 2.89
CA LEU A 61 24.15 40.23 4.28
C LEU A 61 23.11 40.91 5.17
N TYR A 62 22.91 42.23 5.01
CA TYR A 62 21.96 42.96 5.85
C TYR A 62 20.51 42.63 5.46
N TRP A 63 20.23 42.53 4.17
CA TRP A 63 18.93 42.07 3.67
C TRP A 63 18.61 40.66 4.15
N PHE A 64 19.59 39.75 4.13
CA PHE A 64 19.42 38.39 4.64
C PHE A 64 19.08 38.38 6.14
N ASN A 65 19.81 39.16 6.95
CA ASN A 65 19.56 39.25 8.38
C ASN A 65 18.23 39.97 8.73
N ILE A 66 17.80 40.94 7.93
CA ILE A 66 16.47 41.55 8.06
C ILE A 66 15.39 40.50 7.79
N GLY A 67 15.58 39.68 6.74
CA GLY A 67 14.71 38.54 6.43
C GLY A 67 14.60 37.57 7.60
N ASN A 68 15.72 37.24 8.24
CA ASN A 68 15.73 36.38 9.43
C ASN A 68 14.96 37.02 10.60
N CYS A 69 15.16 38.30 10.89
CA CYS A 69 14.44 39.00 11.96
C CYS A 69 12.93 39.08 11.69
N PHE A 70 12.51 39.26 10.43
CA PHE A 70 11.10 39.18 10.06
C PHE A 70 10.53 37.75 10.14
N SER A 71 11.29 36.75 9.69
CA SER A 71 10.86 35.35 9.76
C SER A 71 10.66 34.90 11.21
N MET A 72 11.53 35.32 12.13
CA MET A 72 11.43 34.96 13.54
C MET A 72 10.33 35.73 14.29
N SER A 73 9.96 36.92 13.81
CA SER A 73 8.80 37.68 14.35
C SER A 73 7.46 37.25 13.74
N GLY A 74 7.45 36.29 12.81
CA GLY A 74 6.25 35.82 12.12
C GLY A 74 5.78 36.71 10.96
N ALA A 75 6.51 37.78 10.64
CA ALA A 75 6.25 38.66 9.49
C ALA A 75 6.81 38.04 8.20
N TYR A 76 6.28 36.88 7.81
CA TYR A 76 6.83 36.06 6.74
C TYR A 76 6.79 36.73 5.35
N ASP A 77 5.80 37.57 5.09
CA ASP A 77 5.69 38.39 3.89
C ASP A 77 6.88 39.35 3.72
N LYS A 78 7.26 40.04 4.81
CA LYS A 78 8.43 40.92 4.85
C LYS A 78 9.73 40.13 4.81
N ALA A 79 9.75 38.92 5.37
CA ALA A 79 10.88 38.01 5.28
C ALA A 79 11.15 37.61 3.82
N VAL A 80 10.12 37.17 3.10
CA VAL A 80 10.19 36.84 1.67
C VAL A 80 10.70 38.02 0.84
N ALA A 81 10.15 39.22 1.04
CA ALA A 81 10.60 40.42 0.33
C ALA A 81 12.08 40.75 0.61
N SER A 82 12.55 40.51 1.83
CA SER A 82 13.94 40.74 2.22
C SER A 82 14.88 39.70 1.59
N TYR A 83 14.49 38.42 1.55
CA TYR A 83 15.25 37.39 0.85
C TYR A 83 15.28 37.62 -0.66
N ASP A 84 14.18 38.10 -1.26
CA ASP A 84 14.14 38.48 -2.68
C ASP A 84 15.14 39.59 -3.01
N LYS A 85 15.40 40.53 -2.09
CA LYS A 85 16.49 41.50 -2.25
C LYS A 85 17.86 40.85 -2.26
N VAL A 86 18.10 39.81 -1.47
CA VAL A 86 19.36 39.05 -1.50
C VAL A 86 19.57 38.38 -2.86
N VAL A 87 18.52 37.78 -3.42
CA VAL A 87 18.52 37.13 -4.73
C VAL A 87 18.73 38.18 -5.85
N GLN A 88 18.00 39.30 -5.80
CA GLN A 88 18.13 40.40 -6.78
C GLN A 88 19.52 41.02 -6.80
N LEU A 89 20.18 41.12 -5.63
CA LEU A 89 21.54 41.64 -5.51
C LEU A 89 22.62 40.64 -5.93
N GLN A 90 22.24 39.41 -6.34
CA GLN A 90 23.16 38.33 -6.68
C GLN A 90 24.22 38.11 -5.58
N SER A 91 23.80 38.23 -4.33
CA SER A 91 24.67 38.06 -3.17
C SER A 91 25.21 36.63 -3.11
N PRO A 92 26.43 36.40 -2.57
CA PRO A 92 26.89 35.05 -2.24
C PRO A 92 25.93 34.27 -1.32
N LEU A 93 25.03 34.96 -0.61
CA LEU A 93 23.98 34.37 0.22
C LEU A 93 22.72 33.95 -0.56
N THR A 94 22.70 34.09 -1.88
CA THR A 94 21.54 33.77 -2.73
C THR A 94 20.99 32.35 -2.47
N PRO A 95 21.81 31.28 -2.40
CA PRO A 95 21.28 29.96 -2.13
C PRO A 95 20.63 29.84 -0.74
N ALA A 96 21.22 30.47 0.28
CA ALA A 96 20.63 30.52 1.62
C ALA A 96 19.31 31.31 1.63
N ALA A 97 19.27 32.46 0.94
CA ALA A 97 18.06 33.26 0.84
C ALA A 97 16.92 32.51 0.14
N LYS A 98 17.21 31.72 -0.91
CA LYS A 98 16.20 30.86 -1.56
C LYS A 98 15.62 29.82 -0.60
N LEU A 99 16.46 29.14 0.18
CA LEU A 99 16.01 28.15 1.16
C LEU A 99 15.15 28.79 2.26
N TYR A 100 15.60 29.92 2.81
CA TYR A 100 14.89 30.61 3.89
C TYR A 100 13.61 31.28 3.39
N LYS A 101 13.56 31.72 2.12
CA LYS A 101 12.33 32.13 1.45
C LYS A 101 11.35 30.96 1.34
N ALA A 102 11.78 29.78 0.92
CA ALA A 102 10.91 28.60 0.86
C ALA A 102 10.32 28.26 2.25
N LYS A 103 11.14 28.31 3.30
CA LYS A 103 10.69 28.15 4.70
C LYS A 103 9.63 29.18 5.10
N ALA A 104 9.84 30.45 4.78
CA ALA A 104 8.86 31.50 5.05
C ALA A 104 7.54 31.30 4.29
N LEU A 105 7.61 30.90 3.01
CA LEU A 105 6.43 30.58 2.19
C LEU A 105 5.61 29.44 2.79
N LEU A 106 6.27 28.38 3.29
CA LEU A 106 5.60 27.28 3.98
C LEU A 106 4.87 27.73 5.24
N LYS A 107 5.50 28.63 6.02
CA LYS A 107 4.85 29.21 7.21
C LYS A 107 3.66 30.11 6.86
N MET A 108 3.59 30.62 5.64
CA MET A 108 2.42 31.33 5.09
C MET A 108 1.36 30.40 4.48
N GLY A 109 1.59 29.08 4.46
CA GLY A 109 0.72 28.12 3.76
C GLY A 109 0.86 28.14 2.22
N GLN A 110 1.87 28.82 1.68
CA GLN A 110 2.12 28.92 0.25
C GLN A 110 3.01 27.75 -0.23
N THR A 111 2.50 26.53 -0.10
CA THR A 111 3.23 25.28 -0.36
C THR A 111 3.74 25.18 -1.80
N GLU A 112 2.95 25.59 -2.78
CA GLU A 112 3.34 25.50 -4.19
C GLU A 112 4.50 26.46 -4.53
N GLY A 113 4.45 27.68 -3.98
CA GLY A 113 5.54 28.65 -4.12
C GLY A 113 6.83 28.15 -3.47
N ALA A 114 6.73 27.50 -2.31
CA ALA A 114 7.88 26.91 -1.64
C ALA A 114 8.49 25.74 -2.42
N ARG A 115 7.66 24.82 -2.94
CA ARG A 115 8.12 23.70 -3.78
C ARG A 115 8.83 24.18 -5.04
N LYS A 116 8.29 25.21 -5.70
CA LYS A 116 8.94 25.83 -6.85
C LYS A 116 10.31 26.41 -6.47
N ALA A 117 10.39 27.17 -5.37
CA ALA A 117 11.66 27.74 -4.91
C ALA A 117 12.69 26.65 -4.55
N LEU A 118 12.25 25.54 -3.94
CA LEU A 118 13.11 24.39 -3.64
C LEU A 118 13.58 23.68 -4.92
N ALA A 119 12.72 23.51 -5.92
CA ALA A 119 13.08 22.87 -7.19
C ALA A 119 14.16 23.67 -7.96
N GLU A 120 14.07 25.00 -7.94
CA GLU A 120 15.07 25.88 -8.57
C GLU A 120 16.47 25.73 -7.95
N MET A 121 16.58 25.28 -6.70
CA MET A 121 17.86 25.06 -6.01
C MET A 121 18.52 23.73 -6.36
N GLN A 122 17.81 22.79 -7.00
CA GLN A 122 18.27 21.40 -7.14
C GLN A 122 19.59 21.26 -7.89
N SER A 123 19.84 22.13 -8.89
CA SER A 123 21.05 22.13 -9.72
C SER A 123 22.15 23.08 -9.22
N GLU A 124 21.95 23.77 -8.08
CA GLU A 124 22.90 24.75 -7.57
C GLU A 124 24.04 24.10 -6.79
N SER A 125 25.23 24.70 -6.86
CA SER A 125 26.35 24.31 -6.00
C SER A 125 26.15 24.87 -4.59
N LEU A 126 25.76 24.00 -3.65
CA LEU A 126 25.50 24.37 -2.25
C LEU A 126 26.67 24.00 -1.34
N PRO A 127 27.07 24.86 -0.36
CA PRO A 127 27.94 24.46 0.73
C PRO A 127 27.37 23.27 1.52
N PRO A 128 28.20 22.37 2.09
CA PRO A 128 27.72 21.15 2.75
C PRO A 128 26.65 21.38 3.84
N GLY A 129 26.84 22.39 4.72
CA GLY A 129 25.87 22.70 5.76
C GLY A 129 24.51 23.14 5.21
N LEU A 130 24.52 24.00 4.19
CA LEU A 130 23.28 24.43 3.53
C LEU A 130 22.61 23.29 2.75
N ARG A 131 23.40 22.35 2.21
CA ARG A 131 22.88 21.16 1.52
C ARG A 131 22.15 20.22 2.47
N ALA A 132 22.65 20.03 3.70
CA ALA A 132 21.96 19.26 4.73
C ALA A 132 20.61 19.91 5.11
N ASP A 133 20.60 21.23 5.32
CA ASP A 133 19.37 21.97 5.62
C ASP A 133 18.35 21.91 4.47
N TYR A 134 18.83 21.94 3.23
CA TYR A 134 17.99 21.79 2.05
C TYR A 134 17.41 20.38 1.93
N ALA A 135 18.21 19.33 2.17
CA ALA A 135 17.73 17.95 2.20
C ALA A 135 16.69 17.72 3.30
N LEU A 136 16.87 18.33 4.47
CA LEU A 136 15.89 18.28 5.56
C LEU A 136 14.57 18.94 5.15
N GLU A 137 14.64 20.09 4.47
CA GLU A 137 13.44 20.76 3.97
C GLU A 137 12.71 19.91 2.94
N LEU A 138 13.43 19.33 1.97
CA LEU A 138 12.86 18.40 1.00
C LEU A 138 12.19 17.20 1.67
N TYR A 139 12.80 16.65 2.72
CA TYR A 139 12.22 15.57 3.52
C TYR A 139 10.88 15.99 4.18
N GLN A 140 10.82 17.19 4.76
CA GLN A 140 9.59 17.73 5.37
C GLN A 140 8.48 17.96 4.33
N GLN A 141 8.85 18.26 3.08
CA GLN A 141 7.92 18.39 1.95
C GLN A 141 7.58 17.05 1.28
N GLU A 142 7.99 15.91 1.87
CA GLU A 142 7.78 14.55 1.36
C GLU A 142 8.50 14.25 0.02
N MET A 143 9.49 15.06 -0.35
CA MET A 143 10.27 14.93 -1.58
C MET A 143 11.50 14.04 -1.37
N TYR A 144 11.28 12.80 -0.90
CA TYR A 144 12.32 11.93 -0.35
C TYR A 144 13.46 11.60 -1.33
N ALA A 145 13.15 11.27 -2.58
CA ALA A 145 14.17 10.95 -3.59
C ALA A 145 15.10 12.16 -3.89
N GLN A 146 14.55 13.37 -3.87
CA GLN A 146 15.34 14.59 -4.05
C GLN A 146 16.20 14.86 -2.81
N ALA A 147 15.64 14.67 -1.61
CA ALA A 147 16.38 14.79 -0.36
C ALA A 147 17.57 13.82 -0.33
N GLU A 148 17.36 12.56 -0.72
CA GLU A 148 18.42 11.56 -0.81
C GLU A 148 19.54 12.00 -1.78
N ALA A 149 19.17 12.48 -2.97
CA ALA A 149 20.12 12.93 -3.98
C ALA A 149 21.02 14.06 -3.45
N GLN A 150 20.47 14.97 -2.64
CA GLN A 150 21.24 16.05 -2.02
C GLN A 150 22.21 15.52 -0.97
N VAL A 151 21.76 14.61 -0.09
CA VAL A 151 22.63 14.00 0.92
C VAL A 151 23.75 13.17 0.28
N ARG A 152 23.48 12.47 -0.84
CA ARG A 152 24.48 11.67 -1.54
C ARG A 152 25.60 12.50 -2.17
N GLN A 153 25.34 13.75 -2.52
CA GLN A 153 26.36 14.67 -3.06
C GLN A 153 27.28 15.27 -1.97
N MET A 154 26.98 15.08 -0.70
CA MET A 154 27.78 15.65 0.39
C MET A 154 29.13 14.92 0.55
N PRO A 155 30.20 15.63 0.93
CA PRO A 155 31.50 15.01 1.24
C PRO A 155 31.37 13.94 2.31
N ARG A 156 32.14 12.85 2.19
CA ARG A 156 32.19 11.76 3.18
C ARG A 156 33.41 11.93 4.09
N PRO A 157 33.33 11.50 5.37
CA PRO A 157 32.17 10.90 6.04
C PRO A 157 31.06 11.94 6.33
N LEU A 158 29.80 11.50 6.32
CA LEU A 158 28.68 12.36 6.74
C LEU A 158 28.72 12.53 8.26
N ASP A 159 28.39 13.72 8.75
CA ASP A 159 28.13 13.93 10.17
C ASP A 159 26.91 13.13 10.63
N SER A 160 26.88 12.82 11.92
CA SER A 160 25.91 11.90 12.49
C SER A 160 24.44 12.38 12.40
N LYS A 161 24.18 13.69 12.34
CA LYS A 161 22.82 14.23 12.11
C LYS A 161 22.37 14.02 10.66
N THR A 162 23.27 14.26 9.71
CA THR A 162 23.00 13.99 8.29
C THR A 162 22.84 12.49 8.04
N GLN A 163 23.57 11.62 8.75
CA GLN A 163 23.37 10.17 8.70
C GLN A 163 21.99 9.77 9.25
N LEU A 164 21.53 10.36 10.34
CA LEU A 164 20.19 10.12 10.87
C LEU A 164 19.11 10.53 9.86
N LEU A 165 19.24 11.71 9.26
CA LEU A 165 18.36 12.17 8.18
C LEU A 165 18.38 11.20 6.98
N LEU A 166 19.56 10.74 6.55
CA LEU A 166 19.68 9.74 5.47
C LEU A 166 18.95 8.45 5.82
N GLY A 167 19.12 7.95 7.04
CA GLY A 167 18.39 6.78 7.53
C GLY A 167 16.88 6.98 7.42
N MET A 168 16.36 8.12 7.90
CA MET A 168 14.92 8.45 7.80
C MET A 168 14.42 8.59 6.36
N ILE A 169 15.22 9.18 5.46
CA ILE A 169 14.91 9.28 4.03
C ILE A 169 14.79 7.88 3.42
N LEU A 170 15.78 7.02 3.66
CA LEU A 170 15.82 5.64 3.14
C LEU A 170 14.63 4.80 3.64
N MET A 171 14.20 5.00 4.89
CA MET A 171 12.99 4.36 5.42
C MET A 171 11.73 4.78 4.65
N LYS A 172 11.58 6.07 4.35
CA LYS A 172 10.43 6.59 3.59
C LYS A 172 10.42 6.13 2.13
N GLU A 173 11.60 5.85 1.57
CA GLU A 173 11.75 5.24 0.24
C GLU A 173 11.69 3.70 0.25
N ASN A 174 11.42 3.07 1.40
CA ASN A 174 11.38 1.61 1.59
C ASN A 174 12.71 0.89 1.25
N LYS A 175 13.85 1.58 1.41
CA LYS A 175 15.21 1.05 1.25
C LYS A 175 15.75 0.54 2.59
N ASN A 176 15.01 -0.39 3.20
CA ASN A 176 15.14 -0.75 4.63
C ASN A 176 16.52 -1.30 5.01
N SER A 177 17.14 -2.12 4.16
CA SER A 177 18.47 -2.69 4.43
C SER A 177 19.57 -1.62 4.48
N GLU A 178 19.53 -0.64 3.58
CA GLU A 178 20.47 0.49 3.59
C GLU A 178 20.19 1.42 4.78
N ALA A 179 18.91 1.67 5.07
CA ALA A 179 18.47 2.45 6.23
C ALA A 179 18.98 1.85 7.54
N GLU A 180 18.83 0.53 7.72
CA GLU A 180 19.28 -0.18 8.92
C GLU A 180 20.79 -0.06 9.11
N LYS A 181 21.57 -0.21 8.03
CA LYS A 181 23.03 -0.10 8.08
C LYS A 181 23.47 1.30 8.53
N VAL A 182 22.85 2.34 7.98
CA VAL A 182 23.14 3.75 8.33
C VAL A 182 22.67 4.05 9.76
N LEU A 183 21.47 3.64 10.15
CA LEU A 183 20.94 3.93 11.49
C LEU A 183 21.69 3.19 12.61
N LYS A 184 22.22 1.99 12.34
CA LYS A 184 23.11 1.28 13.26
C LYS A 184 24.41 2.04 13.51
N SER A 185 25.01 2.65 12.47
CA SER A 185 26.22 3.46 12.67
C SER A 185 25.91 4.70 13.52
N VAL A 186 24.76 5.33 13.33
CA VAL A 186 24.28 6.46 14.14
C VAL A 186 24.06 6.04 15.60
N ALA A 187 23.43 4.88 15.84
CA ALA A 187 23.17 4.37 17.20
C ALA A 187 24.45 4.06 18.00
N ALA A 188 25.57 3.83 17.30
CA ALA A 188 26.90 3.56 17.85
C ALA A 188 27.82 4.80 17.86
N ALA A 189 27.35 5.95 17.38
CA ALA A 189 28.16 7.16 17.28
C ALA A 189 28.53 7.71 18.67
N THR A 190 29.76 8.19 18.82
CA THR A 190 30.26 8.76 20.09
C THR A 190 29.96 10.25 20.22
N ASP A 191 29.72 10.94 19.11
CA ASP A 191 29.59 12.39 18.98
C ASP A 191 28.14 12.91 19.03
N LEU A 192 27.14 12.01 19.12
CA LEU A 192 25.73 12.39 19.20
C LEU A 192 25.16 12.45 20.63
N PRO A 193 24.19 13.37 20.86
CA PRO A 193 23.35 13.36 22.05
C PRO A 193 22.70 11.99 22.28
N ALA A 194 22.45 11.66 23.55
CA ALA A 194 21.81 10.40 23.92
C ALA A 194 20.42 10.23 23.29
N THR A 195 19.68 11.34 23.13
CA THR A 195 18.36 11.37 22.50
C THR A 195 18.41 10.90 21.05
N ASP A 196 19.36 11.40 20.26
CA ASP A 196 19.44 11.12 18.82
C ASP A 196 19.87 9.66 18.58
N LYS A 197 20.75 9.14 19.45
CA LYS A 197 21.13 7.71 19.45
C LYS A 197 19.98 6.81 19.87
N ALA A 198 19.14 7.24 20.82
CA ALA A 198 17.93 6.52 21.18
C ALA A 198 16.95 6.49 20.00
N SER A 199 16.69 7.63 19.36
CA SER A 199 15.85 7.69 18.16
C SER A 199 16.36 6.80 17.03
N ALA A 200 17.68 6.74 16.79
CA ALA A 200 18.26 5.83 15.81
C ALA A 200 18.00 4.35 16.17
N ARG A 201 18.10 3.98 17.45
CA ARG A 201 17.78 2.61 17.91
C ARG A 201 16.30 2.28 17.74
N ASP A 202 15.42 3.23 18.07
CA ASP A 202 13.98 3.07 17.89
C ASP A 202 13.62 2.88 16.42
N LEU A 203 14.25 3.65 15.52
CA LEU A 203 14.08 3.51 14.08
C LEU A 203 14.63 2.17 13.55
N VAL A 204 15.77 1.68 14.05
CA VAL A 204 16.27 0.33 13.73
C VAL A 204 15.30 -0.75 14.23
N ALA A 205 14.74 -0.59 15.43
CA ALA A 205 13.72 -1.50 15.95
C ALA A 205 12.44 -1.50 15.11
N ALA A 206 12.04 -0.34 14.57
CA ALA A 206 10.91 -0.20 13.65
C ALA A 206 11.18 -0.80 12.26
N LEU A 207 12.44 -0.97 11.85
CA LEU A 207 12.82 -1.64 10.60
C LEU A 207 12.84 -3.17 10.71
N LYS A 208 13.23 -3.71 11.87
CA LYS A 208 13.23 -5.15 12.15
C LYS A 208 11.93 -5.90 11.83
N PRO A 209 10.70 -5.37 12.03
CA PRO A 209 9.49 -6.10 11.65
C PRO A 209 9.32 -6.32 10.14
N LEU A 210 10.03 -5.57 9.27
CA LEU A 210 9.95 -5.75 7.81
C LEU A 210 11.02 -6.69 7.24
N GLU A 211 12.20 -6.80 7.87
CA GLU A 211 13.21 -7.81 7.50
C GLU A 211 13.00 -9.17 8.19
N ALA A 212 12.24 -9.22 9.30
CA ALA A 212 11.86 -10.48 9.98
C ALA A 212 10.87 -11.38 9.18
N SER A 213 10.70 -11.14 7.88
CA SER A 213 9.84 -11.89 6.97
C SER A 213 10.46 -13.22 6.48
N ALA A 214 11.58 -13.68 7.02
CA ALA A 214 12.02 -15.07 6.80
C ALA A 214 11.38 -16.01 7.83
N LYS A 215 10.06 -15.97 7.94
CA LYS A 215 9.29 -17.06 8.57
C LYS A 215 9.29 -18.22 7.57
N THR A 216 10.21 -19.15 7.81
CA THR A 216 10.48 -20.30 6.94
C THR A 216 9.33 -21.30 6.97
N TYR A 217 8.52 -21.27 8.03
CA TYR A 217 7.35 -22.12 8.24
C TYR A 217 6.12 -21.24 8.48
N GLY A 218 4.94 -21.75 8.15
CA GLY A 218 3.67 -21.15 8.54
C GLY A 218 2.64 -22.24 8.74
N LEU A 219 2.01 -22.27 9.90
CA LEU A 219 0.93 -23.18 10.24
C LEU A 219 -0.33 -22.34 10.44
N PHE A 220 -1.46 -22.79 9.93
CA PHE A 220 -2.74 -22.18 10.26
C PHE A 220 -3.78 -23.21 10.68
N LEU A 221 -4.67 -22.76 11.53
CA LEU A 221 -5.89 -23.43 11.95
C LEU A 221 -7.06 -22.50 11.64
N ASP A 222 -8.08 -23.02 10.98
CA ASP A 222 -9.35 -22.35 10.72
C ASP A 222 -10.47 -23.20 11.29
N LEU A 223 -11.30 -22.62 12.15
CA LEU A 223 -12.48 -23.28 12.68
C LEU A 223 -13.67 -22.36 12.47
N ALA A 224 -14.71 -22.87 11.81
CA ALA A 224 -15.93 -22.12 11.61
C ALA A 224 -17.16 -22.99 11.84
N ALA A 225 -18.22 -22.33 12.26
CA ALA A 225 -19.52 -22.95 12.40
C ALA A 225 -20.61 -21.97 11.93
N GLY A 226 -21.73 -22.53 11.52
CA GLY A 226 -22.89 -21.74 11.13
C GLY A 226 -23.93 -22.60 10.46
N THR A 227 -24.50 -22.09 9.38
CA THR A 227 -25.63 -22.73 8.69
C THR A 227 -25.36 -22.78 7.20
N THR A 228 -25.78 -23.88 6.59
CA THR A 228 -25.78 -24.06 5.14
C THR A 228 -27.15 -24.54 4.69
N THR A 229 -27.53 -24.21 3.45
CA THR A 229 -28.70 -24.78 2.80
C THR A 229 -28.23 -25.71 1.70
N ASN A 230 -28.01 -26.99 2.02
CA ASN A 230 -27.48 -27.94 1.04
C ASN A 230 -28.06 -29.34 1.28
N ALA A 231 -29.13 -29.68 0.56
CA ALA A 231 -29.37 -31.00 -0.03
C ALA A 231 -30.80 -31.08 -0.58
N TYR A 232 -30.92 -31.18 -1.89
CA TYR A 232 -32.02 -31.93 -2.49
C TYR A 232 -31.55 -33.38 -2.51
N LEU A 233 -31.96 -34.18 -1.52
CA LEU A 233 -31.55 -35.59 -1.35
C LEU A 233 -31.73 -36.44 -2.63
N GLU A 234 -32.56 -35.99 -3.59
CA GLU A 234 -32.86 -36.72 -4.83
C GLU A 234 -33.06 -35.80 -6.06
N GLY A 235 -32.62 -34.54 -6.03
CA GLY A 235 -32.83 -33.60 -7.15
C GLY A 235 -34.30 -33.26 -7.47
N ARG A 236 -35.25 -33.57 -6.57
CA ARG A 236 -36.71 -33.42 -6.79
C ARG A 236 -37.51 -32.70 -5.68
N SER A 237 -36.88 -32.29 -4.57
CA SER A 237 -37.61 -31.58 -3.50
C SER A 237 -37.86 -30.12 -3.88
N TYR A 238 -38.90 -29.48 -3.33
CA TYR A 238 -39.24 -28.07 -3.58
C TYR A 238 -38.65 -27.10 -2.55
N ALA A 239 -38.00 -27.59 -1.49
CA ALA A 239 -37.46 -26.75 -0.42
C ALA A 239 -36.07 -27.22 0.05
N PRO A 240 -35.05 -26.34 0.08
CA PRO A 240 -33.73 -26.66 0.61
C PRO A 240 -33.79 -26.87 2.13
N VAL A 241 -33.03 -27.83 2.65
CA VAL A 241 -32.94 -28.06 4.10
C VAL A 241 -31.80 -27.21 4.66
N SER A 242 -32.15 -26.30 5.56
CA SER A 242 -31.16 -25.61 6.39
C SER A 242 -30.55 -26.60 7.39
N SER A 243 -29.23 -26.65 7.42
CA SER A 243 -28.46 -27.52 8.31
C SER A 243 -27.41 -26.71 9.07
N PRO A 244 -27.18 -26.99 10.37
CA PRO A 244 -25.93 -26.63 11.01
C PRO A 244 -24.74 -27.15 10.19
N LEU A 245 -23.70 -26.34 10.04
CA LEU A 245 -22.48 -26.63 9.32
C LEU A 245 -21.28 -26.35 10.23
N VAL A 246 -20.35 -27.30 10.28
CA VAL A 246 -19.01 -27.09 10.83
C VAL A 246 -18.00 -27.18 9.70
N ARG A 247 -17.08 -26.21 9.66
CA ARG A 247 -15.91 -26.21 8.79
C ARG A 247 -14.64 -26.23 9.64
N ALA A 248 -13.72 -27.13 9.32
CA ALA A 248 -12.40 -27.16 9.93
C ALA A 248 -11.32 -27.16 8.83
N GLY A 249 -10.39 -26.22 8.95
CA GLY A 249 -9.25 -26.02 8.07
C GLY A 249 -7.94 -26.19 8.85
N ILE A 250 -7.03 -27.02 8.38
CA ILE A 250 -5.64 -27.04 8.88
C ILE A 250 -4.72 -26.94 7.70
N GLY A 251 -3.71 -26.10 7.80
CA GLY A 251 -2.66 -26.12 6.80
C GLY A 251 -1.30 -25.76 7.31
N ALA A 252 -0.31 -26.33 6.64
CA ALA A 252 1.09 -26.10 6.93
C ALA A 252 1.77 -25.66 5.65
N SER A 253 2.77 -24.79 5.80
CA SER A 253 3.53 -24.29 4.69
C SER A 253 4.98 -24.05 5.02
N TYR A 254 5.82 -24.19 4.00
CA TYR A 254 7.25 -23.94 4.07
C TYR A 254 7.72 -23.09 2.90
N ARG A 255 8.60 -22.13 3.17
CA ARG A 255 9.17 -21.23 2.16
C ARG A 255 10.64 -21.56 1.91
N PHE A 256 10.96 -22.02 0.70
CA PHE A 256 12.31 -22.48 0.33
C PHE A 256 13.22 -21.37 -0.20
N TYR A 257 12.68 -20.52 -1.08
CA TYR A 257 13.42 -19.44 -1.73
C TYR A 257 12.90 -18.09 -1.25
N GLN A 258 13.82 -17.24 -0.78
CA GLN A 258 13.52 -15.86 -0.42
C GLN A 258 14.59 -14.95 -1.00
N SER A 259 14.34 -14.51 -2.24
CA SER A 259 14.93 -13.26 -2.72
C SER A 259 13.82 -12.21 -2.80
N PRO A 260 14.12 -10.90 -2.89
CA PRO A 260 13.11 -9.87 -3.06
C PRO A 260 12.16 -10.11 -4.24
N SER A 261 12.55 -10.98 -5.18
CA SER A 261 11.77 -11.25 -6.38
C SER A 261 11.31 -12.68 -6.58
N TRP A 262 11.85 -13.67 -5.87
CA TRP A 262 11.41 -15.07 -6.00
C TRP A 262 10.95 -15.61 -4.66
N GLN A 263 9.78 -16.25 -4.67
CA GLN A 263 9.18 -16.94 -3.54
C GLN A 263 8.70 -18.32 -3.97
N GLN A 264 9.04 -19.35 -3.20
CA GLN A 264 8.43 -20.66 -3.34
C GLN A 264 7.80 -21.08 -2.03
N LYS A 265 6.55 -21.52 -2.06
CA LYS A 265 5.80 -22.02 -0.92
C LYS A 265 5.33 -23.44 -1.23
N VAL A 266 5.48 -24.37 -0.30
CA VAL A 266 4.69 -25.62 -0.31
C VAL A 266 3.58 -25.45 0.70
N SER A 267 2.35 -25.79 0.36
CA SER A 267 1.18 -25.67 1.24
C SER A 267 0.34 -26.93 1.18
N TYR A 268 0.04 -27.49 2.34
CA TYR A 268 -1.01 -28.49 2.50
C TYR A 268 -2.20 -27.82 3.18
N LEU A 269 -3.41 -28.11 2.70
CA LEU A 269 -4.68 -27.66 3.25
C LEU A 269 -5.61 -28.87 3.35
N PHE A 270 -6.23 -29.02 4.53
CA PHE A 270 -7.32 -29.96 4.76
C PHE A 270 -8.56 -29.17 5.13
N ASP A 271 -9.65 -29.38 4.40
CA ASP A 271 -10.97 -28.81 4.69
C ASP A 271 -11.98 -29.93 4.95
N TYR A 272 -12.73 -29.81 6.04
CA TYR A 272 -13.82 -30.71 6.41
C TYR A 272 -15.13 -29.95 6.52
N GLU A 273 -16.19 -30.42 5.87
CA GLU A 273 -17.53 -29.85 5.94
C GLU A 273 -18.57 -30.91 6.32
N ASN A 274 -19.34 -30.64 7.38
CA ASN A 274 -20.35 -31.56 7.87
C ASN A 274 -21.70 -30.86 8.11
N PRO A 275 -22.66 -31.00 7.19
CA PRO A 275 -24.05 -30.62 7.42
C PRO A 275 -24.79 -31.70 8.22
N THR A 276 -25.16 -31.39 9.47
CA THR A 276 -25.82 -32.35 10.39
C THR A 276 -27.15 -32.93 9.87
N ASN A 277 -27.94 -32.14 9.14
CA ASN A 277 -29.25 -32.57 8.61
C ASN A 277 -29.15 -33.21 7.21
N ALA A 278 -27.93 -33.32 6.65
CA ALA A 278 -27.66 -33.94 5.35
C ALA A 278 -26.29 -34.66 5.37
N PRO A 279 -26.04 -35.59 6.32
CA PRO A 279 -24.71 -36.16 6.56
C PRO A 279 -24.11 -36.90 5.34
N GLU A 280 -24.94 -37.33 4.40
CA GLU A 280 -24.55 -37.89 3.11
C GLU A 280 -23.76 -36.91 2.22
N LEU A 281 -23.88 -35.60 2.47
CA LEU A 281 -23.11 -34.56 1.77
C LEU A 281 -21.84 -34.12 2.51
N ASN A 282 -21.43 -34.86 3.54
CA ASN A 282 -20.15 -34.62 4.22
C ASN A 282 -18.99 -34.74 3.23
N THR A 283 -18.14 -33.71 3.20
CA THR A 283 -16.95 -33.66 2.34
C THR A 283 -15.66 -33.46 3.13
N GLN A 284 -14.60 -34.09 2.65
CA GLN A 284 -13.22 -33.87 3.09
C GLN A 284 -12.37 -33.60 1.85
N ASN A 285 -11.64 -32.48 1.88
CA ASN A 285 -10.78 -32.06 0.80
C ASN A 285 -9.35 -31.96 1.29
N HIS A 286 -8.44 -32.67 0.62
CA HIS A 286 -7.01 -32.61 0.86
C HIS A 286 -6.35 -31.93 -0.34
N SER A 287 -5.74 -30.77 -0.14
CA SER A 287 -5.12 -29.97 -1.19
C SER A 287 -3.63 -29.78 -0.91
N LEU A 288 -2.77 -30.22 -1.83
CA LEU A 288 -1.36 -29.89 -1.84
C LEU A 288 -1.08 -28.91 -2.98
N GLN A 289 -0.45 -27.78 -2.65
CA GLN A 289 -0.08 -26.75 -3.62
C GLN A 289 1.41 -26.42 -3.48
N VAL A 290 2.07 -26.16 -4.60
CA VAL A 290 3.49 -25.77 -4.63
C VAL A 290 3.70 -24.43 -5.34
N PRO A 291 3.13 -23.31 -4.85
CA PRO A 291 3.33 -22.00 -5.46
C PRO A 291 4.80 -21.63 -5.69
N LEU A 292 5.11 -21.21 -6.92
CA LEU A 292 6.32 -20.51 -7.31
C LEU A 292 5.92 -19.14 -7.86
N VAL A 293 6.32 -18.08 -7.18
CA VAL A 293 5.94 -16.71 -7.51
C VAL A 293 7.20 -15.89 -7.75
N TYR A 294 7.28 -15.27 -8.91
CA TYR A 294 8.20 -14.18 -9.21
C TYR A 294 7.46 -12.85 -9.12
N GLN A 295 8.02 -11.88 -8.44
CA GLN A 295 7.43 -10.55 -8.31
C GLN A 295 8.51 -9.48 -8.33
N ASN A 296 8.31 -8.40 -9.06
CA ASN A 296 9.14 -7.20 -8.93
C ASN A 296 8.25 -5.96 -8.84
N ARG A 297 8.82 -4.78 -9.08
CA ARG A 297 8.06 -3.51 -8.99
C ARG A 297 7.02 -3.33 -10.10
N LEU A 298 7.13 -4.07 -11.21
CA LEU A 298 6.35 -3.86 -12.42
C LEU A 298 5.45 -5.05 -12.76
N PHE A 299 5.83 -6.27 -12.39
CA PHE A 299 5.06 -7.45 -12.72
C PHE A 299 5.16 -8.57 -11.68
N GLU A 300 4.15 -9.42 -11.70
CA GLU A 300 4.01 -10.67 -10.97
C GLU A 300 3.80 -11.80 -11.97
N PHE A 301 4.50 -12.90 -11.77
CA PHE A 301 4.29 -14.18 -12.42
C PHE A 301 4.14 -15.24 -11.35
N GLY A 302 3.05 -16.00 -11.37
CA GLY A 302 2.81 -17.11 -10.46
C GLY A 302 2.57 -18.40 -11.23
N LEU A 303 3.19 -19.49 -10.78
CA LEU A 303 2.87 -20.85 -11.17
C LEU A 303 2.55 -21.65 -9.92
N VAL A 304 1.37 -22.24 -9.86
CA VAL A 304 0.88 -22.99 -8.70
C VAL A 304 0.44 -24.37 -9.18
N PRO A 305 1.36 -25.35 -9.24
CA PRO A 305 1.00 -26.75 -9.38
C PRO A 305 0.23 -27.19 -8.14
N PHE A 306 -0.80 -28.00 -8.35
CA PHE A 306 -1.61 -28.53 -7.26
C PHE A 306 -2.11 -29.94 -7.53
N THR A 307 -2.37 -30.66 -6.43
CA THR A 307 -3.18 -31.88 -6.43
C THR A 307 -4.19 -31.81 -5.30
N GLN A 308 -5.40 -32.25 -5.58
CA GLN A 308 -6.53 -32.27 -4.66
C GLN A 308 -7.17 -33.66 -4.66
N ALA A 309 -7.51 -34.12 -3.47
CA ALA A 309 -8.21 -35.37 -3.23
C ALA A 309 -9.52 -35.05 -2.51
N GLU A 310 -10.64 -35.51 -3.07
CA GLU A 310 -11.98 -35.30 -2.56
C GLU A 310 -12.54 -36.62 -2.04
N ILE A 311 -13.01 -36.61 -0.79
CA ILE A 311 -13.64 -37.74 -0.14
C ILE A 311 -15.06 -37.33 0.23
N TRP A 312 -16.05 -38.08 -0.28
CA TRP A 312 -17.46 -37.85 -0.03
C TRP A 312 -18.01 -38.95 0.86
N ASN A 313 -18.54 -38.58 2.01
CA ASN A 313 -19.06 -39.51 3.02
C ASN A 313 -18.12 -40.70 3.31
N GLY A 314 -16.83 -40.42 3.49
CA GLY A 314 -15.78 -41.42 3.75
C GLY A 314 -15.31 -42.23 2.54
N THR A 315 -15.87 -42.01 1.35
CA THR A 315 -15.46 -42.67 0.11
C THR A 315 -14.62 -41.73 -0.73
N PHE A 316 -13.43 -42.17 -1.16
CA PHE A 316 -12.60 -41.40 -2.08
C PHE A 316 -13.34 -41.24 -3.42
N ALA A 317 -13.70 -40.02 -3.78
CA ALA A 317 -14.60 -39.71 -4.89
C ALA A 317 -13.82 -39.30 -6.15
N ALA A 318 -12.86 -38.38 -6.00
CA ALA A 318 -12.09 -37.88 -7.13
C ALA A 318 -10.70 -37.38 -6.72
N GLN A 319 -9.80 -37.38 -7.71
CA GLN A 319 -8.52 -36.68 -7.66
C GLN A 319 -8.47 -35.62 -8.76
N LYS A 320 -8.10 -34.39 -8.41
CA LYS A 320 -7.86 -33.29 -9.33
C LYS A 320 -6.38 -32.92 -9.31
N THR A 321 -5.73 -32.84 -10.46
CA THR A 321 -4.32 -32.45 -10.57
C THR A 321 -4.15 -31.44 -11.69
N GLY A 322 -3.46 -30.34 -11.41
CA GLY A 322 -3.36 -29.25 -12.36
C GLY A 322 -2.36 -28.18 -11.98
N ALA A 323 -2.47 -27.04 -12.66
CA ALA A 323 -1.70 -25.86 -12.37
C ALA A 323 -2.54 -24.60 -12.59
N LEU A 324 -2.31 -23.61 -11.74
CA LEU A 324 -2.75 -22.24 -11.95
C LEU A 324 -1.55 -21.38 -12.36
N VAL A 325 -1.69 -20.64 -13.44
CA VAL A 325 -0.74 -19.63 -13.89
C VAL A 325 -1.38 -18.26 -13.69
N ARG A 326 -0.62 -17.33 -13.12
CA ARG A 326 -1.04 -15.94 -12.95
C ARG A 326 0.00 -15.02 -13.56
N THR A 327 -0.46 -14.04 -14.30
CA THR A 327 0.36 -12.90 -14.68
C THR A 327 -0.37 -11.63 -14.28
N ALA A 328 0.37 -10.66 -13.74
CA ALA A 328 -0.19 -9.37 -13.39
C ALA A 328 0.86 -8.27 -13.58
N THR A 329 0.44 -7.12 -14.10
CA THR A 329 1.22 -5.88 -14.00
C THR A 329 0.95 -5.24 -12.64
N LEU A 330 1.99 -4.78 -11.99
CA LEU A 330 1.94 -4.08 -10.72
C LEU A 330 2.15 -2.59 -10.98
N GLY A 331 1.07 -1.81 -10.94
CA GLY A 331 1.13 -0.35 -10.94
C GLY A 331 0.69 0.22 -9.61
N SER A 332 1.00 1.50 -9.36
CA SER A 332 0.66 2.18 -8.09
C SER A 332 -0.83 2.35 -7.86
N ALA A 333 -1.62 2.41 -8.94
CA ALA A 333 -3.08 2.49 -8.88
C ALA A 333 -3.77 1.56 -9.87
N TRP A 334 -3.18 1.31 -11.04
CA TRP A 334 -3.77 0.45 -12.07
C TRP A 334 -2.94 -0.81 -12.26
N GLY A 335 -3.62 -1.91 -12.55
CA GLY A 335 -3.01 -3.17 -12.92
C GLY A 335 -3.94 -3.98 -13.80
N GLY A 336 -3.39 -5.00 -14.44
CA GLY A 336 -4.15 -5.93 -15.25
C GLY A 336 -3.35 -7.20 -15.45
N GLY A 337 -4.01 -8.23 -15.92
CA GLY A 337 -3.40 -9.53 -16.07
C GLY A 337 -4.40 -10.60 -16.42
N PHE A 338 -3.99 -11.85 -16.25
CA PHE A 338 -4.89 -12.97 -16.35
C PHE A 338 -4.49 -14.09 -15.40
N ASP A 339 -5.49 -14.85 -14.97
CA ASP A 339 -5.30 -16.16 -14.37
C ASP A 339 -5.67 -17.24 -15.40
N LEU A 340 -4.89 -18.30 -15.49
CA LEU A 340 -5.15 -19.48 -16.31
C LEU A 340 -5.13 -20.69 -15.38
N GLU A 341 -6.18 -21.51 -15.39
CA GLU A 341 -6.22 -22.77 -14.66
C GLU A 341 -6.38 -23.91 -15.66
N VAL A 342 -5.56 -24.95 -15.52
CA VAL A 342 -5.68 -26.18 -16.29
C VAL A 342 -5.56 -27.34 -15.34
N TYR A 343 -6.49 -28.29 -15.41
CA TYR A 343 -6.45 -29.48 -14.59
C TYR A 343 -7.04 -30.69 -15.28
N SER A 344 -6.64 -31.85 -14.80
CA SER A 344 -7.29 -33.12 -15.08
C SER A 344 -7.90 -33.65 -13.80
N GLN A 345 -9.11 -34.19 -13.90
CA GLN A 345 -9.81 -34.83 -12.80
C GLN A 345 -10.08 -36.29 -13.16
N ARG A 346 -10.00 -37.15 -12.14
CA ARG A 346 -10.24 -38.59 -12.27
C ARG A 346 -11.19 -39.04 -11.17
N GLY A 347 -12.34 -39.57 -11.57
CA GLY A 347 -13.24 -40.31 -10.68
C GLY A 347 -12.67 -41.68 -10.33
N THR A 348 -13.06 -42.21 -9.18
CA THR A 348 -12.44 -43.41 -8.61
C THR A 348 -13.14 -44.72 -8.98
N ASN A 349 -14.41 -44.64 -9.41
CA ASN A 349 -15.23 -45.78 -9.82
C ASN A 349 -16.37 -45.32 -10.76
N ASP A 350 -17.25 -46.25 -11.14
CA ASP A 350 -18.37 -45.98 -12.06
C ASP A 350 -19.34 -44.91 -11.54
N THR A 351 -19.61 -44.88 -10.22
CA THR A 351 -20.49 -43.88 -9.59
C THR A 351 -19.98 -42.46 -9.81
N TYR A 352 -18.66 -42.27 -9.81
CA TYR A 352 -18.01 -40.96 -9.96
C TYR A 352 -17.30 -40.80 -11.31
N SER A 353 -17.51 -41.72 -12.25
CA SER A 353 -16.84 -41.73 -13.56
C SER A 353 -17.05 -40.44 -14.34
N TYR A 354 -18.23 -39.82 -14.18
CA TYR A 354 -18.61 -38.53 -14.76
C TYR A 354 -17.67 -37.38 -14.34
N LEU A 355 -17.00 -37.46 -13.19
CA LEU A 355 -16.01 -36.48 -12.76
C LEU A 355 -14.69 -36.57 -13.55
N THR A 356 -14.51 -37.60 -14.37
CA THR A 356 -13.27 -37.82 -15.13
C THR A 356 -13.24 -36.92 -16.35
N GLY A 357 -12.20 -36.08 -16.47
CA GLY A 357 -12.09 -35.13 -17.56
C GLY A 357 -10.84 -34.26 -17.49
N SER A 358 -10.76 -33.31 -18.42
CA SER A 358 -9.78 -32.23 -18.36
C SER A 358 -10.48 -30.92 -18.63
N SER A 359 -10.12 -29.91 -17.86
CA SER A 359 -10.81 -28.62 -17.85
C SER A 359 -9.78 -27.51 -17.88
N TYR A 360 -10.17 -26.39 -18.49
CA TYR A 360 -9.33 -25.20 -18.58
C TYR A 360 -10.18 -23.94 -18.42
N SER A 361 -9.60 -22.92 -17.81
CA SER A 361 -10.23 -21.62 -17.64
C SER A 361 -9.21 -20.50 -17.78
N VAL A 362 -9.64 -19.37 -18.34
CA VAL A 362 -8.88 -18.13 -18.37
C VAL A 362 -9.72 -16.99 -17.81
N ARG A 363 -9.12 -16.18 -16.97
CA ARG A 363 -9.71 -15.02 -16.32
C ARG A 363 -8.85 -13.80 -16.56
N PRO A 364 -8.98 -13.10 -17.71
CA PRO A 364 -8.47 -11.75 -17.85
C PRO A 364 -9.11 -10.84 -16.79
N PHE A 365 -8.30 -9.95 -16.24
CA PHE A 365 -8.76 -9.01 -15.23
C PHE A 365 -8.09 -7.64 -15.37
N PHE A 366 -8.79 -6.66 -14.82
CA PHE A 366 -8.30 -5.32 -14.62
C PHE A 366 -8.54 -4.93 -13.17
N SER A 367 -7.55 -4.27 -12.57
CA SER A 367 -7.58 -3.90 -11.17
C SER A 367 -7.27 -2.43 -10.97
N TYR A 368 -8.00 -1.80 -10.05
CA TYR A 368 -7.73 -0.46 -9.56
C TYR A 368 -7.55 -0.48 -8.04
N GLY A 369 -6.50 0.15 -7.55
CA GLY A 369 -6.23 0.35 -6.14
C GLY A 369 -6.12 1.84 -5.83
N ALA A 370 -6.74 2.26 -4.73
CA ALA A 370 -6.55 3.61 -4.20
C ALA A 370 -6.56 3.57 -2.66
N GLY A 371 -5.40 3.82 -2.06
CA GLY A 371 -5.24 3.81 -0.61
C GLY A 371 -5.58 2.45 0.01
N LEU A 372 -6.70 2.40 0.74
CA LEU A 372 -7.11 1.24 1.52
C LEU A 372 -8.04 0.27 0.76
N TRP A 373 -8.39 0.57 -0.49
CA TRP A 373 -9.30 -0.26 -1.27
C TRP A 373 -8.73 -0.70 -2.61
N THR A 374 -9.11 -1.91 -3.01
CA THR A 374 -8.80 -2.51 -4.31
C THR A 374 -10.08 -3.06 -4.92
N LEU A 375 -10.29 -2.76 -6.20
CA LEU A 375 -11.36 -3.31 -7.02
C LEU A 375 -10.76 -4.06 -8.20
N GLN A 376 -11.32 -5.21 -8.54
CA GLN A 376 -10.95 -6.01 -9.69
C GLN A 376 -12.22 -6.36 -10.47
N ILE A 377 -12.24 -6.03 -11.75
CA ILE A 377 -13.23 -6.52 -12.71
C ILE A 377 -12.57 -7.61 -13.55
N TYR A 378 -13.32 -8.65 -13.88
CA TYR A 378 -12.80 -9.77 -14.65
C TYR A 378 -13.88 -10.41 -15.50
N TRP A 379 -13.45 -11.19 -16.48
CA TRP A 379 -14.33 -12.06 -17.25
C TRP A 379 -13.77 -13.47 -17.18
N LEU A 380 -14.58 -14.45 -16.83
CA LEU A 380 -14.19 -15.86 -16.81
C LEU A 380 -14.61 -16.50 -18.13
N LEU A 381 -13.72 -17.29 -18.73
CA LEU A 381 -13.99 -18.14 -19.88
C LEU A 381 -13.43 -19.51 -19.57
N GLY A 382 -14.14 -20.58 -19.88
CA GLY A 382 -13.59 -21.91 -19.70
C GLY A 382 -14.42 -23.01 -20.35
N SER A 383 -13.87 -24.21 -20.26
CA SER A 383 -14.48 -25.43 -20.75
C SER A 383 -14.21 -26.53 -19.74
N ASP A 384 -15.25 -27.29 -19.42
CA ASP A 384 -15.15 -28.48 -18.62
C ASP A 384 -15.34 -29.71 -19.50
N GLY A 385 -14.33 -30.60 -19.48
CA GLY A 385 -14.31 -31.84 -20.25
C GLY A 385 -14.75 -33.06 -19.44
N THR A 386 -15.49 -32.87 -18.35
CA THR A 386 -16.08 -33.97 -17.56
C THR A 386 -17.01 -34.85 -18.41
N GLN A 387 -17.10 -36.13 -18.06
CA GLN A 387 -17.88 -37.10 -18.82
C GLN A 387 -19.37 -37.00 -18.50
N ASP A 388 -20.21 -37.38 -19.47
CA ASP A 388 -21.66 -37.48 -19.26
C ASP A 388 -22.00 -38.39 -18.08
N ILE A 389 -23.01 -38.02 -17.29
CA ILE A 389 -23.57 -38.94 -16.28
C ILE A 389 -24.39 -39.99 -17.02
N VAL A 390 -24.06 -41.26 -16.82
CA VAL A 390 -24.82 -42.41 -17.34
C VAL A 390 -25.73 -42.93 -16.23
N TYR A 391 -27.04 -42.87 -16.43
CA TYR A 391 -28.01 -43.41 -15.49
C TYR A 391 -28.27 -44.90 -15.75
N SER A 392 -28.89 -45.57 -14.77
CA SER A 392 -29.24 -46.99 -14.84
C SER A 392 -30.22 -47.35 -15.96
N ASP A 393 -30.97 -46.37 -16.48
CA ASP A 393 -31.88 -46.52 -17.61
C ASP A 393 -31.20 -46.34 -18.98
N GLY A 394 -29.87 -46.10 -19.00
CA GLY A 394 -29.09 -45.88 -20.21
C GLY A 394 -29.13 -44.44 -20.76
N SER A 395 -29.89 -43.54 -20.12
CA SER A 395 -29.89 -42.12 -20.49
C SER A 395 -28.58 -41.43 -20.10
N ARG A 396 -28.23 -40.37 -20.83
CA ARG A 396 -27.01 -39.59 -20.63
C ARG A 396 -27.34 -38.12 -20.36
N LEU A 397 -26.75 -37.55 -19.31
CA LEU A 397 -26.76 -36.11 -19.07
C LEU A 397 -25.45 -35.51 -19.55
N PRO A 398 -25.45 -34.59 -20.53
CA PRO A 398 -24.23 -33.93 -20.96
C PRO A 398 -23.62 -33.11 -19.83
N LEU A 399 -22.38 -33.41 -19.47
CA LEU A 399 -21.61 -32.62 -18.51
C LEU A 399 -20.49 -31.82 -19.18
N GLN A 400 -20.12 -32.14 -20.42
CA GLN A 400 -19.22 -31.28 -21.18
C GLN A 400 -19.91 -29.95 -21.47
N HIS A 401 -19.26 -28.87 -21.06
CA HIS A 401 -19.82 -27.54 -21.22
C HIS A 401 -18.74 -26.47 -21.37
N ASN A 402 -19.09 -25.43 -22.11
CA ASN A 402 -18.34 -24.18 -22.10
C ASN A 402 -19.05 -23.22 -21.14
N TYR A 403 -18.28 -22.41 -20.43
CA TYR A 403 -18.82 -21.42 -19.51
C TYR A 403 -18.15 -20.07 -19.66
N GLN A 404 -18.90 -19.03 -19.38
CA GLN A 404 -18.40 -17.67 -19.39
C GLN A 404 -19.18 -16.73 -18.49
N GLY A 405 -18.53 -15.66 -18.04
CA GLY A 405 -19.26 -14.52 -17.53
C GLY A 405 -18.46 -13.51 -16.73
N PRO A 406 -19.06 -12.34 -16.45
CA PRO A 406 -18.41 -11.24 -15.75
C PRO A 406 -18.32 -11.48 -14.25
N GLY A 407 -17.29 -10.93 -13.64
CA GLY A 407 -17.15 -10.92 -12.19
C GLY A 407 -16.48 -9.67 -11.65
N LEU A 408 -16.67 -9.49 -10.34
CA LEU A 408 -16.18 -8.38 -9.54
C LEU A 408 -15.56 -8.93 -8.26
N ARG A 409 -14.44 -8.35 -7.83
CA ARG A 409 -13.83 -8.62 -6.54
C ARG A 409 -13.38 -7.30 -5.90
N GLY A 410 -13.77 -7.08 -4.65
CA GLY A 410 -13.41 -5.91 -3.86
C GLY A 410 -12.72 -6.30 -2.55
N LEU A 411 -11.71 -5.53 -2.17
CA LEU A 411 -11.07 -5.57 -0.86
C LEU A 411 -11.06 -4.16 -0.28
N TRP A 412 -11.58 -3.99 0.93
CA TRP A 412 -11.50 -2.75 1.70
C TRP A 412 -10.83 -3.00 3.04
N ARG A 413 -9.73 -2.31 3.31
CA ARG A 413 -9.09 -2.27 4.64
C ARG A 413 -9.73 -1.13 5.43
N LEU A 414 -10.67 -1.46 6.30
CA LEU A 414 -11.42 -0.46 7.05
C LEU A 414 -10.55 0.16 8.16
N THR A 415 -9.69 -0.66 8.78
CA THR A 415 -8.67 -0.24 9.75
C THR A 415 -7.39 -1.07 9.58
N SER A 416 -6.42 -0.91 10.47
CA SER A 416 -5.25 -1.79 10.56
C SER A 416 -5.58 -3.23 10.97
N SER A 417 -6.74 -3.45 11.59
CA SER A 417 -7.19 -4.74 12.11
C SER A 417 -8.41 -5.31 11.40
N SER A 418 -9.13 -4.53 10.60
CA SER A 418 -10.34 -5.00 9.92
C SER A 418 -10.31 -4.86 8.41
N SER A 419 -10.89 -5.85 7.73
CA SER A 419 -11.05 -5.84 6.29
C SER A 419 -12.39 -6.43 5.86
N LEU A 420 -12.88 -5.97 4.71
CA LEU A 420 -14.08 -6.46 4.05
C LEU A 420 -13.69 -6.94 2.66
N LEU A 421 -14.05 -8.19 2.35
CA LEU A 421 -13.86 -8.81 1.06
C LEU A 421 -15.23 -9.07 0.46
N ALA A 422 -15.45 -8.62 -0.78
CA ALA A 422 -16.66 -8.90 -1.53
C ALA A 422 -16.30 -9.53 -2.87
N GLN A 423 -17.07 -10.53 -3.29
CA GLN A 423 -16.93 -11.14 -4.60
C GLN A 423 -18.29 -11.37 -5.22
N MET A 424 -18.39 -11.14 -6.53
CA MET A 424 -19.54 -11.52 -7.35
C MET A 424 -19.05 -12.13 -8.66
N LEU A 425 -19.75 -13.15 -9.14
CA LEU A 425 -19.54 -13.78 -10.44
C LEU A 425 -20.90 -14.17 -11.00
N TYR A 426 -21.20 -13.74 -12.22
CA TYR A 426 -22.30 -14.32 -12.99
C TYR A 426 -21.69 -15.26 -14.02
N LEU A 427 -22.21 -16.48 -14.11
CA LEU A 427 -21.69 -17.53 -14.97
C LEU A 427 -22.83 -18.12 -15.79
N GLU A 428 -22.66 -18.11 -17.11
CA GLU A 428 -23.49 -18.85 -18.05
C GLU A 428 -22.75 -20.13 -18.43
N ARG A 429 -23.42 -21.28 -18.32
CA ARG A 429 -22.90 -22.61 -18.67
C ARG A 429 -23.75 -23.18 -19.79
N ASN A 430 -23.13 -23.49 -20.92
CA ASN A 430 -23.79 -24.02 -22.10
C ASN A 430 -23.43 -25.48 -22.31
N TYR A 431 -24.43 -26.35 -22.23
CA TYR A 431 -24.30 -27.79 -22.42
C TYR A 431 -24.81 -28.16 -23.81
N THR A 432 -23.94 -28.73 -24.63
CA THR A 432 -24.25 -29.18 -26.00
C THR A 432 -23.92 -30.66 -26.15
N ASN A 433 -24.90 -31.49 -26.52
CA ASN A 433 -24.67 -32.91 -26.81
C ASN A 433 -25.00 -33.26 -28.27
N ASN A 434 -23.97 -33.28 -29.11
CA ASN A 434 -24.09 -33.58 -30.54
C ASN A 434 -24.47 -35.04 -30.83
N ALA A 435 -24.53 -35.91 -29.81
CA ALA A 435 -24.88 -37.32 -29.95
C ALA A 435 -26.37 -37.63 -29.68
N LEU A 436 -27.19 -36.63 -29.28
CA LEU A 436 -28.62 -36.81 -29.03
C LEU A 436 -29.48 -36.32 -30.21
N PRO A 437 -30.59 -37.00 -30.56
CA PRO A 437 -31.49 -36.54 -31.61
C PRO A 437 -32.13 -35.17 -31.26
N GLY A 438 -32.00 -34.19 -32.16
CA GLY A 438 -32.69 -32.89 -32.09
C GLY A 438 -31.93 -31.75 -31.40
N ASP A 439 -30.59 -31.80 -31.31
CA ASP A 439 -29.75 -30.72 -30.76
C ASP A 439 -30.29 -30.14 -29.44
N LYS A 440 -30.49 -31.02 -28.44
CA LYS A 440 -30.96 -30.57 -27.13
C LYS A 440 -29.90 -29.69 -26.45
N HIS A 441 -30.22 -28.41 -26.32
CA HIS A 441 -29.41 -27.41 -25.62
C HIS A 441 -29.93 -27.21 -24.19
N ARG A 442 -29.03 -27.24 -23.21
CA ARG A 442 -29.29 -26.80 -21.83
C ARG A 442 -28.39 -25.59 -21.56
N GLN A 443 -28.96 -24.56 -20.96
CA GLN A 443 -28.22 -23.40 -20.47
C GLN A 443 -28.49 -23.25 -18.98
N ASP A 444 -27.42 -23.11 -18.20
CA ASP A 444 -27.51 -22.82 -16.78
C ASP A 444 -26.92 -21.44 -16.50
N HIS A 445 -27.54 -20.71 -15.58
CA HIS A 445 -27.13 -19.40 -15.10
C HIS A 445 -26.90 -19.47 -13.61
N GLU A 446 -25.68 -19.20 -13.19
CA GLU A 446 -25.28 -19.18 -11.79
C GLU A 446 -24.82 -17.78 -11.40
N LEU A 447 -25.25 -17.31 -10.23
CA LEU A 447 -24.70 -16.11 -9.61
C LEU A 447 -24.00 -16.55 -8.32
N SER A 448 -22.69 -16.37 -8.23
CA SER A 448 -21.97 -16.57 -6.97
C SER A 448 -21.71 -15.20 -6.33
N ALA A 449 -22.21 -14.97 -5.12
CA ALA A 449 -21.97 -13.74 -4.36
C ALA A 449 -21.47 -14.08 -2.95
N SER A 450 -20.41 -13.40 -2.51
CA SER A 450 -19.89 -13.56 -1.14
C SER A 450 -19.44 -12.25 -0.52
N LEU A 451 -19.62 -12.17 0.80
CA LEU A 451 -19.16 -11.08 1.64
C LEU A 451 -18.47 -11.67 2.87
N LYS A 452 -17.21 -11.31 3.07
CA LYS A 452 -16.41 -11.74 4.22
C LYS A 452 -15.88 -10.53 4.98
N TYR A 453 -16.28 -10.39 6.23
CA TYR A 453 -15.68 -9.44 7.17
C TYR A 453 -14.65 -10.16 8.02
N VAL A 454 -13.47 -9.58 8.19
CA VAL A 454 -12.36 -10.15 8.97
C VAL A 454 -11.88 -9.12 9.98
N TYR A 455 -11.67 -9.53 11.23
CA TYR A 455 -11.15 -8.72 12.32
C TYR A 455 -10.00 -9.44 13.04
N GLY A 456 -8.80 -8.85 13.02
CA GLY A 456 -7.63 -9.31 13.77
C GLY A 456 -7.55 -8.62 15.13
N PHE A 457 -7.40 -9.39 16.21
CA PHE A 457 -7.36 -8.84 17.58
C PHE A 457 -6.07 -9.17 18.35
N SER A 458 -5.21 -10.04 17.83
CA SER A 458 -3.85 -10.26 18.36
C SER A 458 -2.92 -10.77 17.25
N GLN A 459 -1.63 -11.00 17.55
CA GLN A 459 -0.71 -11.54 16.56
C GLN A 459 -1.14 -12.96 16.13
N GLY A 460 -1.54 -13.10 14.87
CA GLY A 460 -1.92 -14.37 14.26
C GLY A 460 -3.40 -14.73 14.38
N TRP A 461 -4.17 -14.13 15.29
CA TRP A 461 -5.59 -14.46 15.45
C TRP A 461 -6.51 -13.53 14.66
N VAL A 462 -7.47 -14.13 13.96
CA VAL A 462 -8.54 -13.45 13.25
C VAL A 462 -9.89 -14.07 13.59
N ALA A 463 -10.92 -13.23 13.68
CA ALA A 463 -12.30 -13.64 13.62
C ALA A 463 -12.90 -13.20 12.29
N TYR A 464 -13.83 -13.97 11.74
CA TYR A 464 -14.51 -13.58 10.52
C TYR A 464 -15.99 -13.96 10.51
N LEU A 465 -16.74 -13.21 9.72
CA LEU A 465 -18.09 -13.53 9.31
C LEU A 465 -18.10 -13.67 7.79
N LEU A 466 -18.66 -14.76 7.29
CA LEU A 466 -18.77 -15.07 5.87
C LEU A 466 -20.24 -15.32 5.54
N ALA A 467 -20.74 -14.60 4.55
CA ALA A 467 -22.02 -14.86 3.92
C ALA A 467 -21.80 -15.17 2.44
N GLU A 468 -22.37 -16.27 1.96
CA GLU A 468 -22.32 -16.69 0.56
C GLU A 468 -23.72 -17.02 0.08
N TYR A 469 -24.01 -16.65 -1.17
CA TYR A 469 -25.25 -16.96 -1.85
C TYR A 469 -24.95 -17.37 -3.29
N ASN A 470 -25.41 -18.56 -3.67
CA ASN A 470 -25.15 -19.18 -4.97
C ASN A 470 -26.46 -19.74 -5.55
N PRO A 471 -27.34 -18.90 -6.13
CA PRO A 471 -28.48 -19.37 -6.90
C PRO A 471 -28.05 -19.90 -8.27
N ASN A 472 -28.72 -20.97 -8.70
CA ASN A 472 -28.56 -21.55 -10.03
C ASN A 472 -29.90 -21.74 -10.71
N LYS A 473 -29.97 -21.40 -12.00
CA LYS A 473 -31.14 -21.55 -12.85
C LYS A 473 -30.82 -22.20 -14.20
N SER A 474 -31.47 -23.31 -14.51
CA SER A 474 -31.37 -24.12 -15.71
C SER A 474 -32.57 -23.88 -16.63
N THR A 475 -32.36 -24.00 -17.94
CA THR A 475 -33.44 -23.97 -18.96
C THR A 475 -34.25 -25.25 -19.04
N LEU A 476 -33.84 -26.32 -18.35
CA LEU A 476 -34.67 -27.52 -18.22
C LEU A 476 -35.88 -27.22 -17.31
N GLY A 477 -37.07 -27.68 -17.71
CA GLY A 477 -38.31 -27.45 -16.95
C GLY A 477 -38.34 -28.23 -15.63
N SER A 478 -39.17 -27.78 -14.68
CA SER A 478 -39.29 -28.33 -13.32
C SER A 478 -39.74 -29.80 -13.26
N ASP A 479 -40.38 -30.30 -14.31
CA ASP A 479 -40.82 -31.71 -14.41
C ASP A 479 -39.68 -32.65 -14.84
N ASP A 480 -38.54 -32.07 -15.18
CA ASP A 480 -37.35 -32.80 -15.55
C ASP A 480 -36.50 -33.07 -14.30
N VAL A 481 -36.38 -34.35 -13.92
CA VAL A 481 -35.51 -34.84 -12.84
C VAL A 481 -34.04 -34.42 -13.03
N ARG A 482 -33.69 -33.97 -14.24
CA ARG A 482 -32.38 -33.45 -14.64
C ARG A 482 -32.17 -31.97 -14.29
N ASP A 483 -33.19 -31.29 -13.77
CA ASP A 483 -33.09 -29.92 -13.28
C ASP A 483 -32.26 -29.87 -12.00
N LYS A 484 -31.19 -29.06 -12.02
CA LYS A 484 -30.25 -28.89 -10.89
C LYS A 484 -30.37 -27.48 -10.31
N ASN A 485 -31.57 -26.91 -10.33
CA ASN A 485 -31.83 -25.63 -9.71
C ASN A 485 -31.73 -25.78 -8.19
N TYR A 486 -30.66 -25.25 -7.63
CA TYR A 486 -30.48 -25.14 -6.20
C TYR A 486 -29.92 -23.78 -5.85
N ASP A 487 -30.47 -23.22 -4.78
CA ASP A 487 -29.93 -22.05 -4.12
C ASP A 487 -29.15 -22.53 -2.91
N ASN A 488 -27.85 -22.27 -2.90
CA ASN A 488 -27.01 -22.53 -1.75
C ASN A 488 -26.70 -21.23 -1.02
N THR A 489 -27.05 -21.16 0.26
CA THR A 489 -26.68 -20.08 1.17
C THR A 489 -25.79 -20.63 2.27
N ASN A 490 -24.64 -20.01 2.49
CA ASN A 490 -23.76 -20.29 3.62
C ASN A 490 -23.65 -19.05 4.50
N LEU A 491 -23.81 -19.25 5.81
CA LEU A 491 -23.52 -18.25 6.83
C LEU A 491 -22.56 -18.88 7.82
N LEU A 492 -21.36 -18.34 7.95
CA LEU A 492 -20.31 -18.88 8.79
C LEU A 492 -19.71 -17.80 9.67
N ALA A 493 -19.53 -18.11 10.94
CA ALA A 493 -18.66 -17.38 11.85
C ALA A 493 -17.45 -18.25 12.13
N GLY A 494 -16.25 -17.68 11.99
CA GLY A 494 -15.01 -18.44 12.12
C GLY A 494 -13.93 -17.73 12.91
N LEU A 495 -13.00 -18.53 13.41
CA LEU A 495 -11.77 -18.13 14.05
C LEU A 495 -10.61 -18.77 13.29
N GLY A 496 -9.70 -17.93 12.83
CA GLY A 496 -8.45 -18.33 12.22
C GLY A 496 -7.28 -18.01 13.13
N TRP A 497 -6.28 -18.89 13.15
CA TRP A 497 -5.01 -18.65 13.81
C TRP A 497 -3.86 -18.99 12.89
N ASP A 498 -3.04 -18.00 12.57
CA ASP A 498 -1.76 -18.15 11.88
C ASP A 498 -0.63 -18.20 12.91
N VAL A 499 0.02 -19.36 13.02
CA VAL A 499 1.28 -19.56 13.72
C VAL A 499 2.41 -19.36 12.73
N PHE A 500 3.34 -18.49 13.08
CA PHE A 500 4.47 -18.17 12.23
C PHE A 500 5.80 -18.59 12.84
#